data_AF-A0A0C1H4A7-F1
#
_entry.id   AF-A0A0C1H4A7-F1
#
_cell.length_a   1.000
_cell.length_b   1.000
_cell.length_c   1.000
_cell.angle_alpha   90.00
_cell.angle_beta   90.00
_cell.angle_gamma   90.00
#
_symmetry.space_group_name_H-M   'P 1'
#
loop_
_entity.id
_entity.type
_entity.pdbx_description
1 polymer ?
#
loop_
_entity_poly.entity_id
_entity_poly.type
_entity_poly.pdbx_seq_one_letter_code
_entity_poly.pdbx_strand_id
1 'polypeptide(L)'
;MTQICLEILKRIVPEKRPTGGSRSFPSGNTAAAFLGPAFLVIRYGHSILSPAVAFSYLAAIGVAIGRVLIKVHWPHDVLAGAALANTISYLTIPRL
;
A
#
# COMPACT_ATOMS: atom_id res chain seq x y z
N MET A 1 1.49 -2.27 12.73
CA MET A 1 0.61 -3.42 12.37
C MET A 1 0.74 -3.84 10.92
N THR A 2 0.62 -2.92 9.95
CA THR A 2 0.65 -3.24 8.50
C THR A 2 1.86 -4.04 8.05
N GLN A 3 3.06 -3.71 8.54
CA GLN A 3 4.30 -4.43 8.19
C GLN A 3 4.29 -5.89 8.65
N ILE A 4 3.71 -6.19 9.81
CA ILE A 4 3.60 -7.56 10.33
C ILE A 4 2.69 -8.39 9.41
N CYS A 5 1.53 -7.84 9.03
CA CYS A 5 0.60 -8.52 8.12
C CYS A 5 1.22 -8.76 6.74
N LEU A 6 2.02 -7.82 6.23
CA LEU A 6 2.75 -8.00 4.96
C LEU A 6 3.75 -9.16 5.05
N GLU A 7 4.56 -9.21 6.10
CA GLU A 7 5.55 -10.28 6.28
C GLU A 7 4.90 -11.65 6.42
N ILE A 8 3.73 -11.73 7.09
CA ILE A 8 2.94 -12.96 7.16
C ILE A 8 2.45 -13.36 5.77
N LEU A 9 1.78 -12.45 5.02
CA LEU A 9 1.28 -12.75 3.69
C LEU A 9 2.41 -13.13 2.71
N LYS A 10 3.56 -12.46 2.78
CA LYS A 10 4.75 -12.76 1.96
C LYS A 10 5.29 -14.17 2.17
N ARG A 11 5.10 -14.74 3.36
CA ARG A 11 5.51 -16.10 3.69
C ARG A 11 4.47 -17.13 3.27
N ILE A 12 3.18 -16.78 3.35
CA ILE A 12 2.07 -17.66 3.00
C ILE A 12 1.89 -17.77 1.49
N VAL A 13 2.11 -16.68 0.75
CA VAL A 13 1.97 -16.62 -0.71
C VAL A 13 3.35 -16.52 -1.36
N PRO A 14 3.98 -17.65 -1.70
CA PRO A 14 5.29 -17.66 -2.33
C PRO A 14 5.17 -17.30 -3.82
N GLU A 15 5.12 -16.00 -4.11
CA GLU A 15 5.05 -15.51 -5.49
C GLU A 15 6.41 -15.02 -5.98
N LYS A 16 6.74 -15.38 -7.23
CA LYS A 16 7.93 -14.93 -7.95
C LYS A 16 7.70 -13.57 -8.60
N ARG A 17 8.70 -12.70 -8.49
CA ARG A 17 8.73 -11.36 -9.12
C ARG A 17 8.85 -11.50 -10.64
N PRO A 18 8.37 -10.52 -11.42
CA PRO A 18 8.55 -10.52 -12.87
C PRO A 18 10.02 -10.60 -13.33
N THR A 19 10.96 -10.05 -12.55
CA THR A 19 12.41 -10.13 -12.79
C THR A 19 13.08 -11.42 -12.30
N GLY A 20 12.34 -12.30 -11.64
CA GLY A 20 12.82 -13.61 -11.22
C GLY A 20 13.21 -13.77 -9.74
N GLY A 21 13.11 -12.72 -8.93
CA GLY A 21 13.25 -12.79 -7.47
C GLY A 21 12.05 -13.44 -6.77
N SER A 22 12.11 -13.66 -5.46
CA SER A 22 11.01 -14.21 -4.65
C SER A 22 10.27 -13.13 -3.84
N ARG A 23 9.17 -13.52 -3.18
CA ARG A 23 8.36 -12.69 -2.27
C ARG A 23 7.81 -11.42 -2.96
N SER A 24 7.17 -11.61 -4.11
CA SER A 24 6.52 -10.53 -4.85
C SER A 24 5.25 -10.08 -4.13
N PHE A 25 4.24 -10.94 -4.03
CA PHE A 25 3.00 -10.65 -3.31
C PHE A 25 3.18 -10.46 -1.79
N PRO A 26 2.48 -9.51 -1.17
CA PRO A 26 2.02 -8.23 -1.72
C PRO A 26 3.13 -7.16 -1.68
N SER A 27 2.95 -6.03 -2.36
CA SER A 27 3.96 -4.96 -2.39
C SER A 27 4.05 -4.20 -1.06
N GLY A 28 5.15 -4.38 -0.34
CA GLY A 28 5.39 -3.68 0.93
C GLY A 28 5.69 -2.19 0.76
N ASN A 29 6.37 -1.82 -0.34
CA ASN A 29 6.62 -0.41 -0.67
C ASN A 29 5.32 0.33 -0.98
N THR A 30 4.41 -0.32 -1.71
CA THR A 30 3.09 0.26 -1.99
C THR A 30 2.29 0.38 -0.70
N ALA A 31 2.23 -0.68 0.10
CA ALA A 31 1.52 -0.63 1.38
C ALA A 31 2.02 0.49 2.31
N ALA A 32 3.34 0.68 2.42
CA ALA A 32 3.92 1.77 3.20
C ALA A 32 3.50 3.16 2.68
N ALA A 33 3.54 3.36 1.36
CA ALA A 33 3.15 4.64 0.75
C ALA A 33 1.67 4.99 0.97
N PHE A 34 0.78 3.99 0.97
CA PHE A 34 -0.66 4.18 1.19
C PHE A 34 -1.05 4.43 2.66
N LEU A 35 -0.14 4.26 3.63
CA LEU A 35 -0.43 4.58 5.04
C LEU A 35 -0.66 6.08 5.26
N GLY A 36 0.08 6.94 4.56
CA GLY A 36 -0.05 8.40 4.68
C GLY A 36 -1.45 8.91 4.30
N PRO A 37 -1.92 8.66 3.06
CA PRO A 37 -3.27 9.04 2.64
C PRO A 37 -4.36 8.45 3.52
N ALA A 38 -4.25 7.17 3.89
CA ALA A 38 -5.22 6.51 4.76
C ALA A 38 -5.31 7.19 6.12
N PHE A 39 -4.16 7.54 6.71
CA PHE A 39 -4.11 8.26 7.98
C PHE A 39 -4.76 9.63 7.91
N LEU A 40 -4.49 10.42 6.86
CA LEU A 40 -5.10 11.73 6.69
C LEU A 40 -6.63 11.66 6.62
N VAL A 41 -7.17 10.72 5.85
CA VAL A 41 -8.63 10.55 5.72
C VAL A 41 -9.25 10.08 7.03
N ILE A 42 -8.69 9.05 7.68
CA ILE A 42 -9.31 8.43 8.85
C ILE A 42 -9.17 9.30 10.10
N ARG A 43 -7.99 9.88 10.33
CA ARG A 43 -7.68 10.59 11.58
C ARG A 43 -8.22 12.02 11.63
N TYR A 44 -8.32 12.67 10.48
CA TYR A 44 -8.68 14.08 10.38
C TYR A 44 -9.95 14.32 9.56
N GLY A 45 -10.57 13.27 9.02
CA GLY A 45 -11.78 13.40 8.22
C GLY A 45 -11.59 14.21 6.94
N HIS A 46 -10.35 14.40 6.47
CA HIS A 46 -10.09 15.17 5.25
C HIS A 46 -10.76 14.48 4.05
N SER A 47 -11.55 15.24 3.32
CA SER A 47 -12.13 14.76 2.07
C SER A 47 -11.02 14.41 1.08
N ILE A 48 -11.30 13.47 0.18
CA ILE A 48 -10.36 13.11 -0.90
C ILE A 48 -10.05 14.29 -1.82
N LEU A 49 -10.92 15.30 -1.82
CA LEU A 49 -10.78 16.57 -2.56
C LEU A 49 -9.85 17.57 -1.87
N SER A 50 -9.47 17.35 -0.60
CA SER A 50 -8.50 18.22 0.05
C SER A 50 -7.14 18.11 -0.66
N PRO A 51 -6.45 19.23 -0.93
CA PRO A 51 -5.17 19.21 -1.65
C PRO A 51 -4.13 18.29 -1.02
N ALA A 52 -4.09 18.22 0.32
CA ALA A 52 -3.17 17.36 1.06
C ALA A 52 -3.47 15.87 0.82
N VAL A 53 -4.73 15.45 0.90
CA VAL A 53 -5.11 14.05 0.64
C VAL A 53 -4.87 13.69 -0.82
N ALA A 54 -5.29 14.55 -1.75
CA ALA A 54 -5.08 14.33 -3.18
C ALA A 54 -3.59 14.18 -3.53
N PHE A 55 -2.75 15.08 -3.03
CA PHE A 55 -1.30 15.01 -3.25
C PHE A 55 -0.69 13.74 -2.65
N SER A 56 -1.11 13.35 -1.43
CA SER A 56 -0.62 12.13 -0.80
C SER A 56 -1.00 10.87 -1.59
N TYR A 57 -2.23 10.78 -2.10
CA TYR A 57 -2.65 9.66 -2.95
C TYR A 57 -1.88 9.65 -4.27
N LEU A 58 -1.67 10.81 -4.89
CA LEU A 58 -0.89 10.90 -6.12
C LEU A 58 0.54 10.37 -5.92
N ALA A 59 1.20 10.76 -4.83
CA ALA A 59 2.51 10.25 -4.47
C ALA A 59 2.49 8.72 -4.24
N ALA A 60 1.50 8.21 -3.50
CA ALA A 60 1.36 6.77 -3.23
C ALA A 60 1.09 5.95 -4.51
N ILE A 61 0.26 6.47 -5.42
CA ILE A 61 -0.01 5.89 -6.74
C ILE A 61 1.26 5.90 -7.59
N GLY A 62 2.03 7.00 -7.57
CA GLY A 62 3.32 7.09 -8.26
C GLY A 62 4.29 5.98 -7.81
N VAL A 63 4.36 5.72 -6.50
CA VAL A 63 5.14 4.58 -5.96
C VAL A 63 4.60 3.25 -6.50
N ALA A 64 3.29 3.02 -6.46
CA ALA A 64 2.68 1.78 -6.93
C ALA A 64 2.97 1.50 -8.41
N ILE A 65 2.74 2.49 -9.27
CA ILE A 65 3.02 2.41 -10.71
C ILE A 65 4.51 2.16 -10.93
N GLY A 66 5.38 2.89 -10.24
CA GLY A 66 6.83 2.71 -10.33
C GLY A 66 7.27 1.28 -10.06
N ARG A 67 6.66 0.58 -9.07
CA ARG A 67 6.98 -0.82 -8.77
C ARG A 67 6.59 -1.80 -9.88
N VAL A 68 5.52 -1.52 -10.61
CA VAL A 68 5.11 -2.32 -11.77
C VAL A 68 6.03 -2.02 -12.96
N LEU A 69 6.34 -0.74 -13.22
CA LEU A 69 7.17 -0.33 -14.35
C LEU A 69 8.60 -0.88 -14.28
N ILE A 70 9.21 -0.89 -13.09
CA ILE A 70 10.54 -1.49 -12.88
C ILE A 70 10.47 -3.03 -12.74
N LYS A 71 9.31 -3.65 -12.97
CA LYS A 71 9.08 -5.11 -13.00
C LYS A 71 9.44 -5.83 -11.71
N VAL A 72 9.38 -5.15 -10.56
CA VAL A 72 9.64 -5.79 -9.25
C VAL A 72 8.37 -6.36 -8.62
N HIS A 73 7.20 -5.92 -9.07
CA HIS A 73 5.89 -6.37 -8.60
C HIS A 73 4.91 -6.48 -9.77
N TRP A 74 3.96 -7.42 -9.66
CA TRP A 74 2.82 -7.49 -10.55
C TRP A 74 1.77 -6.42 -10.20
N PRO A 75 0.87 -6.06 -11.14
CA PRO A 75 -0.21 -5.10 -10.85
C PRO A 75 -1.09 -5.51 -9.66
N HIS A 76 -1.38 -6.80 -9.48
CA HIS A 76 -2.18 -7.27 -8.34
C HIS A 76 -1.42 -7.18 -7.01
N ASP A 77 -0.08 -7.26 -6.99
CA ASP A 77 0.72 -7.10 -5.76
C ASP A 77 0.60 -5.70 -5.19
N VAL A 78 0.59 -4.69 -6.08
CA VAL A 78 0.49 -3.29 -5.67
C VAL A 78 -0.94 -2.94 -5.25
N LEU A 79 -1.95 -3.49 -5.93
CA LEU A 79 -3.36 -3.35 -5.52
C LEU A 79 -3.59 -4.00 -4.15
N ALA A 80 -3.10 -5.22 -3.93
CA ALA A 80 -3.22 -5.91 -2.65
C ALA A 80 -2.48 -5.17 -1.53
N GLY A 81 -1.28 -4.64 -1.81
CA GLY A 81 -0.53 -3.81 -0.86
C GLY A 81 -1.30 -2.55 -0.45
N ALA A 82 -1.89 -1.84 -1.42
CA ALA A 82 -2.71 -0.66 -1.16
C ALA A 82 -3.97 -1.00 -0.36
N ALA A 83 -4.69 -2.07 -0.73
CA ALA A 83 -5.90 -2.52 -0.03
C ALA A 83 -5.60 -2.94 1.42
N LEU A 84 -4.52 -3.69 1.63
CA LEU A 84 -4.11 -4.12 2.97
C LEU A 84 -3.78 -2.91 3.87
N ALA A 85 -3.02 -1.94 3.34
CA ALA A 85 -2.67 -0.74 4.08
C ALA A 85 -3.91 0.07 4.49
N ASN A 86 -4.86 0.28 3.59
CA ASN A 86 -6.11 0.99 3.90
C ASN A 86 -6.96 0.22 4.91
N THR A 87 -7.11 -1.09 4.76
CA THR A 87 -7.88 -1.94 5.67
C THR A 87 -7.31 -1.90 7.08
N ILE A 88 -6.00 -2.07 7.22
CA ILE A 88 -5.33 -2.05 8.52
C ILE A 88 -5.39 -0.66 9.15
N SER A 89 -5.21 0.39 8.33
CA SER A 89 -5.35 1.78 8.79
C SER A 89 -6.75 2.03 9.34
N TYR A 90 -7.79 1.58 8.63
CA TYR A 90 -9.18 1.73 9.05
C TYR A 90 -9.49 1.05 10.39
N LEU A 91 -8.84 -0.09 10.67
CA LEU A 91 -9.02 -0.85 11.90
C LEU A 91 -8.22 -0.27 13.08
N THR A 92 -7.08 0.35 12.82
CA THR A 92 -6.13 0.74 13.88
C THR A 92 -6.15 2.22 14.23
N ILE A 93 -6.49 3.08 13.27
CA ILE A 93 -6.40 4.52 13.46
C ILE A 93 -7.66 5.00 14.17
N PRO A 94 -7.51 5.66 15.34
CA PRO A 94 -8.65 6.25 16.02
C PRO A 94 -9.19 7.43 15.21
N ARG A 95 -10.51 7.53 15.14
CA ARG A 95 -11.22 8.64 14.49
C ARG A 95 -11.35 9.77 15.50
N LEU A 96 -11.17 11.01 15.05
CA LEU A 96 -11.56 12.19 15.83
C LEU A 96 -13.07 12.37 15.83
#